data_AF-A0A060BLZ7-F1
#
_entry.id   AF-A0A060BLZ7-F1
#
_cell.length_a   1.000
_cell.length_b   1.000
_cell.length_c   1.000
_cell.angle_alpha   90.00
_cell.angle_beta   90.00
_cell.angle_gamma   90.00
#
_symmetry.space_group_name_H-M   'P 1'
#
loop_
_entity.id
_entity.type
_entity.pdbx_description
1 polymer ?
#
loop_
_entity_poly.entity_id
_entity_poly.type
_entity_poly.pdbx_seq_one_letter_code
_entity_poly.pdbx_strand_id
1 'polypeptide(L)'
;MRIYALHGQFAGGMQSYDRLFDRYRSYHGGFIWDFIDQALFVTDDVTGERVLRYGGDFDDRPSDYEFSGDGLVFANRVEKPCMQEVRYYYGRRIR
;
A
#
# COMPACT_ATOMS: atom_id res chain seq x y z
N MET A 1 0.84 -0.98 19.91
CA MET A 1 0.74 -0.32 18.59
C MET A 1 1.48 -1.21 17.59
N ARG A 2 0.88 -1.55 16.45
CA ARG A 2 1.51 -2.39 15.41
C ARG A 2 1.46 -1.68 14.05
N ILE A 3 2.46 -1.95 13.22
CA ILE A 3 2.48 -1.59 11.80
C ILE A 3 2.02 -2.81 11.00
N TYR A 4 1.12 -2.63 10.06
CA TYR A 4 0.66 -3.68 9.15
C TYR A 4 1.31 -3.48 7.80
N ALA A 5 2.25 -4.34 7.43
CA ALA A 5 2.83 -4.34 6.10
C ALA A 5 1.83 -4.93 5.09
N LEU A 6 1.40 -4.10 4.15
CA LEU A 6 0.70 -4.52 2.95
C LEU A 6 1.67 -4.37 1.78
N HIS A 7 1.61 -5.29 0.81
CA HIS A 7 2.46 -5.21 -0.37
C HIS A 7 1.60 -5.36 -1.63
N GLY A 8 1.72 -4.42 -2.56
CA GLY A 8 1.00 -4.43 -3.82
C GLY A 8 -0.53 -4.30 -3.67
N GLN A 9 -1.28 -5.25 -4.23
CA GLN A 9 -2.75 -5.19 -4.32
C GLN A 9 -3.47 -5.83 -3.14
N PHE A 10 -2.75 -6.32 -2.13
CA PHE A 10 -3.30 -7.22 -1.13
C PHE A 10 -3.41 -6.54 0.25
N ALA A 11 -4.63 -6.34 0.73
CA ALA A 11 -4.95 -6.02 2.13
C ALA A 11 -5.41 -7.27 2.91
N GLY A 12 -4.90 -8.45 2.56
CA GLY A 12 -5.35 -9.70 3.15
C GLY A 12 -5.19 -9.73 4.67
N GLY A 13 -6.25 -10.12 5.39
CA GLY A 13 -6.19 -10.38 6.84
C GLY A 13 -6.68 -9.23 7.74
N MET A 14 -7.27 -8.17 7.18
CA MET A 14 -7.86 -7.09 7.99
C MET A 14 -8.88 -7.60 9.01
N GLN A 15 -9.67 -8.61 8.67
CA GLN A 15 -10.63 -9.23 9.60
C GLN A 15 -9.95 -9.76 10.88
N SER A 16 -8.77 -10.36 10.75
CA SER A 16 -8.05 -10.94 11.89
C SER A 16 -7.60 -9.85 12.86
N TYR A 17 -7.19 -8.69 12.34
CA TYR A 17 -6.84 -7.52 13.13
C TYR A 17 -8.08 -6.85 13.73
N ASP A 18 -9.18 -6.77 12.99
CA ASP A 18 -10.46 -6.25 13.49
C ASP A 18 -10.93 -7.02 14.74
N ARG A 19 -10.85 -8.36 14.73
CA ARG A 19 -11.21 -9.21 15.88
C ARG A 19 -10.35 -8.97 17.13
N LEU A 20 -9.16 -8.38 17.00
CA LEU A 20 -8.30 -8.09 18.17
C LEU A 20 -8.88 -6.99 19.05
N PHE A 21 -9.63 -6.04 18.47
CA PHE A 21 -10.35 -5.02 19.25
C PHE A 21 -11.34 -5.65 20.22
N ASP A 22 -12.02 -6.72 19.80
CA ASP A 22 -13.02 -7.39 20.62
C ASP A 22 -12.39 -8.33 21.67
N ARG A 23 -11.16 -8.84 21.39
CA ARG A 23 -10.45 -9.77 22.27
C ARG A 23 -9.63 -9.09 23.36
N TYR A 24 -8.99 -7.95 23.06
CA TYR A 24 -8.02 -7.33 23.97
C TYR A 24 -8.37 -5.86 24.22
N ARG A 25 -8.84 -5.55 25.43
CA ARG A 25 -9.20 -4.16 25.82
C ARG A 25 -8.06 -3.16 25.65
N SER A 26 -6.81 -3.60 25.80
CA SER A 26 -5.61 -2.76 25.64
C SER A 26 -5.14 -2.59 24.20
N TYR A 27 -5.82 -3.21 23.24
CA TYR A 27 -5.48 -3.11 21.83
C TYR A 27 -6.15 -1.87 21.22
N HIS A 28 -5.33 -0.89 20.85
CA HIS A 28 -5.77 0.39 20.28
C HIS A 28 -5.63 0.45 18.75
N GLY A 29 -5.45 -0.70 18.08
CA GLY A 29 -5.26 -0.77 16.63
C GLY A 29 -3.81 -0.62 16.18
N GLY A 30 -3.64 -0.13 14.96
CA GLY A 30 -2.34 0.05 14.31
C GLY A 30 -2.45 0.81 12.98
N PHE A 31 -1.30 1.01 12.34
CA PHE A 31 -1.18 1.78 11.10
C PHE A 31 -0.86 0.85 9.93
N ILE A 32 -1.50 1.11 8.78
CA ILE A 32 -1.16 0.43 7.53
C ILE A 32 0.13 1.04 6.98
N TRP A 33 1.03 0.17 6.55
CA TRP A 33 2.20 0.48 5.74
C TRP A 33 1.90 0.06 4.28
N ASP A 34 1.93 0.96 3.31
CA ASP A 34 1.94 2.42 3.47
C ASP A 34 0.84 3.10 2.64
N PHE A 35 0.88 4.43 2.54
CA PHE A 35 -0.20 5.16 1.88
C PHE A 35 -0.07 5.17 0.36
N ILE A 36 1.12 5.44 -0.21
CA ILE A 36 1.29 5.77 -1.63
C ILE A 36 2.57 5.15 -2.19
N ASP A 37 2.47 4.57 -3.38
CA ASP A 37 3.65 4.05 -4.09
C ASP A 37 4.69 5.14 -4.33
N GLN A 38 5.94 4.78 -4.09
CA GLN A 38 7.11 5.62 -4.32
C GLN A 38 7.72 5.27 -5.69
N ALA A 39 7.02 5.67 -6.75
CA ALA A 39 7.45 5.56 -8.14
C ALA A 39 7.64 6.93 -8.80
N LEU A 40 8.51 6.98 -9.81
CA LEU A 40 8.79 8.20 -10.57
C LEU A 40 8.15 8.14 -11.95
N PHE A 41 7.58 9.27 -12.37
CA PHE A 41 7.12 9.41 -13.75
C PHE A 41 8.31 9.62 -14.68
N VAL A 42 8.34 8.81 -15.74
CA VAL A 42 9.35 8.87 -16.81
C VAL A 42 8.61 8.88 -18.15
N THR A 43 9.14 9.61 -19.12
CA THR A 43 8.68 9.47 -20.52
C THR A 43 9.42 8.28 -21.12
N ASP A 44 8.68 7.30 -21.61
CA ASP A 44 9.27 6.12 -22.24
C ASP A 44 9.82 6.47 -23.63
N ASP A 45 11.10 6.21 -23.88
CA ASP A 45 11.77 6.63 -25.11
C ASP A 45 11.28 5.89 -26.38
N VAL A 46 10.65 4.72 -26.22
CA VAL A 46 10.15 3.92 -27.34
C VAL A 46 8.72 4.31 -27.69
N THR A 47 7.87 4.46 -26.68
CA THR A 47 6.43 4.71 -26.86
C THR A 47 6.06 6.19 -26.77
N GLY A 48 6.90 7.02 -26.15
CA GLY A 48 6.62 8.43 -25.86
C GLY A 48 5.63 8.64 -24.71
N GLU A 49 5.14 7.57 -24.10
CA GLU A 49 4.12 7.62 -23.05
C GLU A 49 4.72 7.93 -21.68
N ARG A 50 3.94 8.60 -20.82
CA ARG A 50 4.33 8.78 -19.42
C ARG A 50 4.03 7.53 -18.62
N VAL A 51 5.08 6.86 -18.14
CA VAL A 51 5.00 5.64 -17.34
C VAL A 51 5.54 5.88 -15.93
N LEU A 52 5.12 5.03 -14.98
CA LEU A 52 5.71 4.96 -13.65
C LEU A 52 6.81 3.91 -13.64
N ARG A 53 7.97 4.25 -13.08
CA ARG A 53 9.14 3.38 -12.96
C ARG A 53 9.59 3.28 -11.50
N TYR A 54 10.16 2.13 -11.16
CA TYR A 54 10.65 1.76 -9.82
C TYR A 54 12.17 1.57 -9.83
N GLY A 55 12.73 1.11 -8.70
CA GLY A 55 14.13 0.70 -8.65
C GLY A 55 14.44 -0.36 -9.71
N GLY A 56 15.64 -0.34 -10.26
CA GLY A 56 16.07 -1.25 -11.33
C GLY A 56 15.66 -0.81 -12.75
N ASP A 57 14.63 0.04 -12.90
CA ASP A 57 14.22 0.60 -14.20
C ASP A 57 15.11 1.77 -14.66
N PHE A 58 16.05 2.22 -13.82
CA PHE A 58 17.01 3.30 -14.09
C PHE A 58 18.44 2.80 -14.30
N ASP A 59 18.59 1.49 -14.58
CA ASP A 59 19.88 0.79 -14.66
C ASP A 59 20.70 0.84 -13.35
N ASP A 60 20.04 1.20 -12.25
CA ASP A 60 20.59 1.24 -10.89
C ASP A 60 20.78 -0.18 -10.34
N ARG A 61 22.00 -0.50 -9.89
CA ARG A 61 22.32 -1.77 -9.23
C ARG A 61 23.34 -1.57 -8.09
N PRO A 62 23.14 -2.18 -6.91
CA PRO A 62 21.98 -3.01 -6.53
C PRO A 62 20.71 -2.17 -6.34
N SER A 63 19.54 -2.82 -6.46
CA SER A 63 18.22 -2.20 -6.27
C SER A 63 17.25 -3.20 -5.67
N ASP A 64 16.32 -2.72 -4.83
CA ASP A 64 15.22 -3.51 -4.25
C ASP A 64 13.96 -3.50 -5.13
N TYR A 65 14.09 -3.04 -6.38
CA TYR A 65 13.08 -3.09 -7.43
C TYR A 65 11.74 -2.44 -7.05
N GLU A 66 10.63 -3.13 -7.30
CA GLU A 66 9.26 -2.68 -7.05
C GLU A 66 8.84 -2.72 -5.58
N PHE A 67 9.76 -3.00 -4.64
CA PHE A 67 9.45 -3.03 -3.20
C PHE A 67 8.89 -1.69 -2.69
N SER A 68 9.20 -0.58 -3.36
CA SER A 68 8.65 0.75 -3.06
C SER A 68 7.24 0.99 -3.66
N GLY A 69 6.65 -0.01 -4.31
CA GLY A 69 5.29 -0.03 -4.86
C GLY A 69 4.25 -0.67 -3.92
N ASP A 70 4.37 -0.42 -2.62
CA ASP A 70 3.65 -1.07 -1.53
C ASP A 70 2.49 -0.24 -0.94
N GLY A 71 2.16 0.90 -1.53
CA GLY A 71 1.13 1.80 -1.02
C GLY A 71 -0.31 1.36 -1.30
N LEU A 72 -1.26 1.90 -0.52
CA LEU A 72 -2.70 1.74 -0.76
C LEU A 72 -3.21 2.46 -2.02
N VAL A 73 -2.49 3.48 -2.48
CA VAL A 73 -2.74 4.19 -3.73
C VAL A 73 -1.51 4.14 -4.62
N PHE A 74 -1.73 4.11 -5.93
CA PHE A 74 -0.65 4.24 -6.91
C PHE A 74 0.02 5.61 -6.79
N ALA A 75 1.23 5.78 -7.34
CA ALA A 75 1.98 7.05 -7.29
C ALA A 75 1.22 8.21 -7.98
N ASN A 76 0.29 7.90 -8.87
CA ASN A 76 -0.62 8.86 -9.51
C ASN A 76 -1.90 9.15 -8.68
N ARG A 77 -1.96 8.66 -7.43
CA ARG A 77 -3.07 8.78 -6.47
C ARG A 77 -4.36 8.05 -6.86
N VAL A 78 -4.30 7.17 -7.86
CA VAL A 78 -5.41 6.26 -8.14
C VAL A 78 -5.46 5.19 -7.06
N GLU A 79 -6.64 4.93 -6.51
CA GLU A 79 -6.84 3.94 -5.45
C GLU A 79 -6.59 2.51 -5.97
N LYS A 80 -5.88 1.69 -5.19
CA LYS A 80 -5.77 0.26 -5.46
C LYS A 80 -7.02 -0.48 -4.97
N PRO A 81 -7.33 -1.67 -5.54
CA PRO A 81 -8.50 -2.47 -5.13
C PRO A 81 -8.58 -2.74 -3.62
N CYS A 82 -7.43 -2.88 -2.94
CA CYS A 82 -7.34 -3.11 -1.50
C CYS A 82 -8.00 -2.00 -0.65
N MET A 83 -8.15 -0.77 -1.18
CA MET A 83 -8.78 0.35 -0.49
C MET A 83 -10.25 0.07 -0.12
N GLN A 84 -10.93 -0.80 -0.86
CA GLN A 84 -12.31 -1.22 -0.52
C GLN A 84 -12.37 -1.93 0.84
N GLU A 85 -11.44 -2.85 1.09
CA GLU A 85 -11.37 -3.59 2.36
C GLU A 85 -10.99 -2.65 3.52
N VAL A 86 -10.04 -1.73 3.27
CA VAL A 86 -9.62 -0.72 4.26
C VAL A 86 -10.80 0.13 4.71
N ARG A 87 -11.56 0.69 3.76
CA ARG A 87 -12.75 1.50 4.05
C ARG A 87 -13.79 0.73 4.86
N TYR A 88 -14.02 -0.53 4.51
CA TYR A 88 -14.98 -1.38 5.21
C TYR A 88 -14.62 -1.54 6.69
N TYR A 89 -13.40 -1.97 7.00
CA TYR A 89 -13.01 -2.24 8.39
C TYR A 89 -12.79 -0.97 9.21
N TYR A 90 -12.23 0.09 8.63
CA TYR A 90 -12.08 1.35 9.34
C TYR A 90 -13.46 1.98 9.64
N GLY A 91 -14.37 1.95 8.66
CA GLY A 91 -15.75 2.45 8.84
C GLY A 91 -16.55 1.70 9.89
N ARG A 92 -16.25 0.41 10.14
CA ARG A 92 -16.90 -0.36 11.23
C ARG A 92 -16.55 0.13 12.62
N ARG A 93 -15.38 0.76 12.82
CA ARG A 93 -14.85 1.15 14.13
C ARG A 93 -15.02 2.65 14.45
N ILE A 94 -15.56 3.45 13.52
CA ILE A 94 -15.78 4.90 13.65
C ILE A 94 -17.25 5.27 13.98
N ARG A 95 -18.12 4.29 14.21
CA ARG A 95 -19.52 4.53 14.64
C ARG A 95 -19.70 4.47 16.14
#